data_AF-A0A9P2G5P0-F1
#
_entry.id   AF-A0A9P2G5P0-F1
#
_cell.length_a   1.000
_cell.length_b   1.000
_cell.length_c   1.000
_cell.angle_alpha   90.00
_cell.angle_beta   90.00
_cell.angle_gamma   90.00
#
_symmetry.space_group_name_H-M   'P 1'
#
loop_
_entity.id
_entity.type
_entity.pdbx_description
1 polymer ?
#
loop_
_entity_poly.entity_id
_entity_poly.type
_entity_poly.pdbx_seq_one_letter_code
_entity_poly.pdbx_strand_id
1 'polypeptide(L)'
;MRKTKEQLNQIKEKYGVDELWSWSKYHSYKTDPYGWYLKYLKHEKETKQSIYGVEGGVCHDIIEQFYLGEIKYEQMIEEYENKLFEINLSGLKYNRKDKKANEKIANKYEECVRLFYKEHIPIKHKAITEQFILIKVGKHIFQGYIDFIHKDENNNYIITDWKTSTIYQGKKIDKEKGQLVLYAEGLIQKGVSINKIKIRWDFLKYCKLTYTLAGIDKETKQHKTSTKNVLRNEWVKSIESNLKMWLKKIKQYDELQIEDMVATAIENNNLDNMPEDIQQKYKREDCYVYIPLTKDSIDELKEDIIDTINEIKLNKKAYDCTEDDRIWWTTIDKSNEFYFANLCGYSAKQHKPYKEYLDDLNLFVKDRENNEEETDDSWLNELD
;
A
#
# COMPACT_ATOMS: atom_id res chain seq x y z
N MET A 1 4.45 -18.49 12.64
CA MET A 1 4.90 -18.15 14.02
C MET A 1 6.22 -17.38 13.99
N ARG A 2 6.26 -16.22 14.67
CA ARG A 2 7.44 -15.35 14.76
C ARG A 2 8.55 -15.95 15.63
N LYS A 3 9.80 -15.65 15.27
CA LYS A 3 10.98 -16.11 16.02
C LYS A 3 11.12 -15.37 17.34
N THR A 4 11.47 -16.10 18.39
CA THR A 4 11.79 -15.53 19.71
C THR A 4 13.14 -14.82 19.70
N LYS A 5 13.43 -14.03 20.73
CA LYS A 5 14.72 -13.33 20.87
C LYS A 5 15.89 -14.32 20.93
N GLU A 6 15.73 -15.44 21.61
CA GLU A 6 16.73 -16.50 21.73
C GLU A 6 17.03 -17.10 20.36
N GLN A 7 15.99 -17.42 19.58
CA GLN A 7 16.14 -17.93 18.22
C GLN A 7 16.85 -16.94 17.30
N LEU A 8 16.55 -15.64 17.42
CA LEU A 8 17.23 -14.60 16.66
C LEU A 8 18.70 -14.44 17.06
N ASN A 9 19.03 -14.58 18.35
CA ASN A 9 20.42 -14.54 18.81
C ASN A 9 21.22 -15.77 18.34
N GLN A 10 20.63 -16.96 18.34
CA GLN A 10 21.26 -18.16 17.76
C GLN A 10 21.57 -17.97 16.27
N ILE A 11 20.70 -17.28 15.52
CA ILE A 11 20.95 -16.95 14.11
C ILE A 11 22.14 -15.99 13.99
N LYS A 12 22.19 -14.93 14.81
CA LYS A 12 23.34 -13.99 14.82
C LYS A 12 24.66 -14.71 15.07
N GLU A 13 24.71 -15.56 16.09
CA GLU A 13 25.88 -16.39 16.43
C GLU A 13 26.27 -17.30 15.26
N LYS A 14 25.30 -18.01 14.68
CA LYS A 14 25.51 -18.91 13.53
C LYS A 14 26.15 -18.20 12.33
N TYR A 15 25.73 -16.96 12.05
CA TYR A 15 26.23 -16.20 10.90
C TYR A 15 27.37 -15.25 11.23
N GLY A 16 27.79 -15.16 12.50
CA GLY A 16 28.85 -14.24 12.95
C GLY A 16 28.50 -12.77 12.71
N VAL A 17 27.24 -12.38 12.94
CA VAL A 17 26.77 -11.00 12.74
C VAL A 17 26.23 -10.39 14.02
N ASP A 18 26.55 -9.13 14.28
CA ASP A 18 26.08 -8.42 15.48
C ASP A 18 24.59 -8.06 15.42
N GLU A 19 24.07 -7.90 14.19
CA GLU A 19 22.69 -7.50 13.96
C GLU A 19 22.06 -8.27 12.79
N LEU A 20 20.76 -8.54 12.95
CA LEU A 20 19.91 -8.96 11.85
C LEU A 20 19.18 -7.74 11.31
N TRP A 21 19.14 -7.64 10.00
CA TRP A 21 18.37 -6.63 9.28
C TRP A 21 16.96 -7.15 8.98
N SER A 22 16.05 -6.23 8.65
CA SER A 22 14.74 -6.55 8.09
C SER A 22 14.43 -5.53 7.01
N TRP A 23 13.54 -5.89 6.08
CA TRP A 23 13.09 -4.96 5.05
C TRP A 23 12.58 -3.65 5.67
N SER A 24 11.75 -3.74 6.71
CA SER A 24 11.21 -2.56 7.41
C SER A 24 12.30 -1.70 8.07
N LYS A 25 13.35 -2.31 8.66
CA LYS A 25 14.48 -1.56 9.26
C LYS A 25 15.30 -0.82 8.20
N TYR A 26 15.55 -1.48 7.07
CA TYR A 26 16.26 -0.87 5.94
C TYR A 26 15.41 0.23 5.29
N HIS A 27 14.16 -0.07 4.95
CA HIS A 27 13.28 0.84 4.24
C HIS A 27 12.95 2.09 5.07
N SER A 28 12.75 1.95 6.39
CA SER A 28 12.49 3.10 7.26
C SER A 28 13.62 4.12 7.26
N TYR A 29 14.89 3.71 7.10
CA TYR A 29 16.00 4.65 6.93
C TYR A 29 15.86 5.44 5.62
N LYS A 30 15.51 4.77 4.52
CA LYS A 30 15.33 5.43 3.22
C LYS A 30 14.12 6.36 3.18
N THR A 31 13.08 6.09 3.99
CA THR A 31 11.89 6.94 4.06
C THR A 31 12.09 8.15 4.97
N ASP A 32 12.67 7.91 6.15
CA ASP A 32 12.74 8.87 7.25
C ASP A 32 13.99 8.58 8.10
N PRO A 33 15.18 9.05 7.68
CA PRO A 33 16.42 8.87 8.44
C PRO A 33 16.32 9.31 9.91
N TYR A 34 15.54 10.36 10.20
CA TYR A 34 15.41 10.90 11.55
C TYR A 34 14.51 10.00 12.40
N GLY A 35 13.36 9.59 11.88
CA GLY A 35 12.51 8.59 12.51
C GLY A 35 13.21 7.24 12.72
N TRP A 36 14.08 6.85 11.78
CA TRP A 36 14.95 5.68 11.94
C TRP A 36 15.92 5.85 13.11
N TYR A 37 16.59 7.01 13.21
CA TYR A 37 17.46 7.36 14.32
C TYR A 37 16.73 7.30 15.67
N LEU A 38 15.56 7.92 15.77
CA LEU A 38 14.73 7.88 16.98
C LEU A 38 14.41 6.44 17.38
N LYS A 39 14.05 5.59 16.41
CA LYS A 39 13.61 4.21 16.65
C LYS A 39 14.75 3.26 17.02
N TYR A 40 15.82 3.27 16.23
CA TYR A 40 16.85 2.23 16.27
C TYR A 40 18.12 2.64 17.00
N LEU A 41 18.36 3.94 17.19
CA LEU A 41 19.50 4.45 17.96
C LEU A 41 19.08 5.02 19.32
N LYS A 42 18.03 5.85 19.37
CA LYS A 42 17.55 6.40 20.65
C LYS A 42 16.54 5.51 21.37
N HIS A 43 15.97 4.52 20.68
CA HIS A 43 14.90 3.66 21.20
C HIS A 43 13.71 4.46 21.76
N GLU A 44 13.42 5.61 21.14
CA GLU A 44 12.25 6.41 21.48
C GLU A 44 10.97 5.69 21.06
N LYS A 45 9.95 5.80 21.91
CA LYS A 45 8.63 5.26 21.59
C LYS A 45 7.91 6.18 20.62
N GLU A 46 7.28 5.58 19.62
CA GLU A 46 6.30 6.25 18.78
C GLU A 46 5.12 6.70 19.66
N THR A 47 4.69 7.95 19.50
CA THR A 47 3.59 8.57 20.28
C THR A 47 2.31 8.67 19.46
N LYS A 48 2.37 8.38 18.16
CA LYS A 48 1.25 8.36 17.24
C LYS A 48 1.08 6.97 16.66
N GLN A 49 -0.17 6.60 16.43
CA GLN A 49 -0.53 5.46 15.59
C GLN A 49 -1.23 5.96 14.33
N SER A 50 -0.95 5.29 13.21
CA SER A 50 -1.60 5.55 11.93
C SER A 50 -2.78 4.60 11.77
N ILE A 51 -3.97 5.12 11.44
CA ILE A 51 -5.13 4.27 11.14
C ILE A 51 -4.82 3.29 10.01
N TYR A 52 -4.04 3.72 9.01
CA TYR A 52 -3.64 2.89 7.88
C TYR A 52 -2.79 1.68 8.32
N GLY A 53 -1.95 1.87 9.34
CA GLY A 53 -1.14 0.79 9.90
C GLY A 53 -1.96 -0.16 10.76
N VAL A 54 -2.87 0.37 11.59
CA VAL A 54 -3.74 -0.43 12.46
C VAL A 54 -4.72 -1.27 11.64
N GLU A 55 -5.45 -0.63 10.74
CA GLU A 55 -6.44 -1.30 9.91
C GLU A 55 -5.79 -2.24 8.87
N GLY A 56 -4.63 -1.86 8.34
CA GLY A 56 -3.82 -2.76 7.52
C GLY A 56 -3.44 -4.03 8.28
N GLY A 57 -3.00 -3.91 9.54
CA GLY A 57 -2.72 -5.06 10.40
C GLY A 57 -3.93 -5.96 10.60
N VAL A 58 -5.08 -5.38 10.96
CA VAL A 58 -6.35 -6.11 11.08
C VAL A 58 -6.67 -6.88 9.80
N CYS A 59 -6.48 -6.26 8.63
CA CYS A 59 -6.78 -6.92 7.37
C CYS A 59 -5.90 -8.16 7.13
N HIS A 60 -4.60 -8.06 7.44
CA HIS A 60 -3.67 -9.18 7.34
C HIS A 60 -4.02 -10.29 8.33
N ASP A 61 -4.34 -9.94 9.58
CA ASP A 61 -4.68 -10.91 10.62
C ASP A 61 -5.92 -11.75 10.22
N ILE A 62 -6.98 -11.11 9.70
CA ILE A 62 -8.20 -11.81 9.24
C ILE A 62 -7.89 -12.75 8.06
N ILE A 63 -7.07 -12.29 7.10
CA ILE A 63 -6.65 -13.13 5.97
C ILE A 63 -5.83 -14.33 6.46
N GLU A 64 -4.91 -14.11 7.39
CA GLU A 64 -4.11 -15.18 7.99
C GLU A 64 -5.00 -16.22 8.68
N GLN A 65 -5.92 -15.78 9.56
CA GLN A 65 -6.86 -16.66 10.27
C GLN A 65 -7.69 -17.50 9.29
N PHE A 66 -8.17 -16.91 8.20
CA PHE A 66 -8.91 -17.62 7.17
C PHE A 66 -8.06 -18.72 6.51
N TYR A 67 -6.85 -18.40 6.07
CA TYR A 67 -5.98 -19.37 5.39
C TYR A 67 -5.35 -20.41 6.31
N LEU A 68 -5.30 -20.14 7.62
CA LEU A 68 -4.96 -21.13 8.66
C LEU A 68 -6.16 -22.03 9.03
N GLY A 69 -7.37 -21.70 8.57
CA GLY A 69 -8.61 -22.43 8.88
C GLY A 69 -9.17 -22.15 10.27
N GLU A 70 -8.77 -21.04 10.89
CA GLU A 70 -9.25 -20.60 12.20
C GLU A 70 -10.64 -19.95 12.10
N ILE A 71 -10.93 -19.30 10.97
CA ILE A 71 -12.25 -18.77 10.62
C ILE A 71 -12.69 -19.25 9.23
N LYS A 72 -14.00 -19.31 8.99
CA LYS A 72 -14.58 -19.57 7.67
C LYS A 72 -14.62 -18.30 6.82
N TYR A 73 -14.76 -18.47 5.51
CA TYR A 73 -14.83 -17.35 4.56
C TYR A 73 -15.98 -16.37 4.91
N GLU A 74 -17.15 -16.91 5.25
CA GLU A 74 -18.34 -16.12 5.58
C GLU A 74 -18.16 -15.28 6.85
N GLN A 75 -17.21 -15.64 7.72
CA GLN A 75 -16.92 -14.93 8.97
C GLN A 75 -15.95 -13.76 8.78
N MET A 76 -15.21 -13.70 7.66
CA MET A 76 -14.18 -12.66 7.45
C MET A 76 -14.76 -11.24 7.51
N ILE A 77 -15.96 -11.03 6.95
CA ILE A 77 -16.63 -9.73 6.98
C ILE A 77 -17.10 -9.36 8.39
N GLU A 78 -17.57 -10.33 9.18
CA GLU A 78 -18.00 -10.11 10.56
C GLU A 78 -16.81 -9.70 11.44
N GLU A 79 -15.68 -10.41 11.32
CA GLU A 79 -14.44 -10.06 12.00
C GLU A 79 -13.95 -8.66 11.64
N TYR A 80 -14.04 -8.28 10.35
CA TYR A 80 -13.65 -6.95 9.91
C TYR A 80 -14.55 -5.86 10.50
N GLU A 81 -15.87 -6.01 10.50
CA GLU A 81 -16.78 -5.01 11.10
C GLU A 81 -16.55 -4.87 12.61
N ASN A 82 -16.33 -5.98 13.32
CA ASN A 82 -16.03 -5.97 14.75
C ASN A 82 -14.75 -5.17 15.05
N LYS A 83 -13.68 -5.43 14.28
CA LYS A 83 -12.40 -4.72 14.43
C LYS A 83 -12.46 -3.27 13.98
N LEU A 84 -13.20 -2.98 12.92
CA LEU A 84 -13.40 -1.62 12.44
C LEU A 84 -14.17 -0.78 13.46
N PHE A 85 -15.14 -1.37 14.17
CA PHE A 85 -15.81 -0.71 15.29
C PHE A 85 -14.83 -0.34 16.40
N GLU A 86 -13.95 -1.26 16.82
CA GLU A 86 -12.88 -0.98 17.80
C GLU A 86 -11.95 0.16 17.33
N ILE A 87 -11.55 0.14 16.05
CA ILE A 87 -10.72 1.20 15.45
C ILE A 87 -11.45 2.55 15.49
N ASN A 88 -12.73 2.58 15.15
CA ASN A 88 -13.52 3.82 15.16
C ASN A 88 -13.65 4.41 16.58
N LEU A 89 -13.78 3.57 17.61
CA LEU A 89 -13.78 4.00 19.01
C LEU A 89 -12.44 4.57 19.47
N SER A 90 -11.32 4.15 18.88
CA SER A 90 -9.98 4.67 19.21
C SER A 90 -9.77 6.14 18.79
N GLY A 91 -10.66 6.69 17.97
CA GLY A 91 -10.59 8.08 17.51
C GLY A 91 -9.50 8.35 16.47
N LEU A 92 -8.86 7.31 15.93
CA LEU A 92 -7.89 7.42 14.84
C LEU A 92 -8.52 8.04 13.59
N LYS A 93 -7.69 8.73 12.79
CA LYS A 93 -8.12 9.50 11.61
C LYS A 93 -7.23 9.21 10.41
N TYR A 94 -7.85 9.07 9.24
CA TYR A 94 -7.19 8.97 7.93
C TYR A 94 -6.60 10.30 7.48
N ASN A 95 -7.26 11.40 7.85
CA ASN A 95 -6.75 12.76 7.70
C ASN A 95 -6.98 13.53 8.99
N ARG A 96 -5.91 13.95 9.64
CA ARG A 96 -5.98 14.64 10.94
C ARG A 96 -6.30 16.14 10.83
N LYS A 97 -6.08 16.73 9.66
CA LYS A 97 -6.22 18.19 9.43
C LYS A 97 -7.57 18.56 8.80
N ASP A 98 -8.17 17.66 8.04
CA ASP A 98 -9.40 17.91 7.29
C ASP A 98 -10.46 16.84 7.58
N LYS A 99 -11.53 17.24 8.26
CA LYS A 99 -12.65 16.37 8.64
C LYS A 99 -13.40 15.82 7.43
N LYS A 100 -13.67 16.66 6.40
CA LYS A 100 -14.39 16.23 5.19
C LYS A 100 -13.54 15.25 4.39
N ALA A 101 -12.25 15.52 4.26
CA ALA A 101 -11.33 14.58 3.62
C ALA A 101 -11.22 13.28 4.42
N ASN A 102 -11.20 13.33 5.75
CA ASN A 102 -11.17 12.15 6.59
C ASN A 102 -12.38 11.24 6.34
N GLU A 103 -13.60 11.80 6.40
CA GLU A 103 -14.85 11.05 6.17
C GLU A 103 -14.88 10.44 4.77
N LYS A 104 -14.47 11.21 3.76
CA LYS A 104 -14.40 10.72 2.37
C LYS A 104 -13.41 9.57 2.20
N ILE A 105 -12.23 9.66 2.83
CA ILE A 105 -11.23 8.59 2.76
C ILE A 105 -11.71 7.35 3.49
N ALA A 106 -12.28 7.52 4.70
CA ALA A 106 -12.83 6.43 5.52
C ALA A 106 -13.87 5.64 4.73
N ASN A 107 -14.94 6.30 4.29
CA ASN A 107 -16.03 5.66 3.56
C ASN A 107 -15.52 4.87 2.35
N LYS A 108 -14.65 5.50 1.55
CA LYS A 108 -14.10 4.89 0.34
C LYS A 108 -13.19 3.70 0.63
N TYR A 109 -12.33 3.82 1.64
CA TYR A 109 -11.39 2.78 2.03
C TYR A 109 -12.15 1.57 2.57
N GLU A 110 -12.96 1.80 3.60
CA GLU A 110 -13.64 0.75 4.35
C GLU A 110 -14.64 0.01 3.46
N GLU A 111 -15.39 0.73 2.62
CA GLU A 111 -16.31 0.10 1.66
C GLU A 111 -15.59 -0.83 0.67
N CYS A 112 -14.42 -0.43 0.18
CA CYS A 112 -13.65 -1.32 -0.69
C CYS A 112 -13.16 -2.57 0.05
N VAL A 113 -12.73 -2.44 1.31
CA VAL A 113 -12.30 -3.59 2.12
C VAL A 113 -13.47 -4.51 2.46
N ARG A 114 -14.66 -3.96 2.78
CA ARG A 114 -15.90 -4.74 2.93
C ARG A 114 -16.21 -5.56 1.68
N LEU A 115 -16.11 -4.93 0.50
CA LEU A 115 -16.32 -5.63 -0.77
C LEU A 115 -15.25 -6.71 -1.01
N PHE A 116 -14.00 -6.48 -0.61
CA PHE A 116 -12.96 -7.52 -0.67
C PHE A 116 -13.39 -8.76 0.13
N TYR A 117 -13.79 -8.63 1.40
CA TYR A 117 -14.17 -9.80 2.21
C TYR A 117 -15.44 -10.51 1.74
N LYS A 118 -16.28 -9.85 0.94
CA LYS A 118 -17.48 -10.46 0.33
C LYS A 118 -17.21 -11.15 -1.00
N GLU A 119 -16.16 -10.74 -1.72
CA GLU A 119 -15.94 -11.09 -3.12
C GLU A 119 -14.59 -11.76 -3.40
N HIS A 120 -13.67 -11.77 -2.43
CA HIS A 120 -12.35 -12.39 -2.54
C HIS A 120 -12.48 -13.83 -3.03
N ILE A 121 -11.67 -14.22 -4.01
CA ILE A 121 -11.70 -15.57 -4.57
C ILE A 121 -10.62 -16.39 -3.83
N PRO A 122 -10.99 -17.32 -2.93
CA PRO A 122 -10.01 -18.01 -2.11
C PRO A 122 -8.99 -18.80 -2.94
N ILE A 123 -7.71 -18.66 -2.57
CA ILE A 123 -6.63 -19.46 -3.16
C ILE A 123 -6.78 -20.89 -2.65
N LYS A 124 -7.12 -21.81 -3.56
CA LYS A 124 -7.40 -23.22 -3.22
C LYS A 124 -6.16 -24.07 -2.96
N HIS A 125 -4.99 -23.59 -3.35
CA HIS A 125 -3.73 -24.30 -3.13
C HIS A 125 -3.31 -24.24 -1.66
N LYS A 126 -2.62 -25.29 -1.19
CA LYS A 126 -2.02 -25.27 0.15
C LYS A 126 -1.05 -24.10 0.25
N ALA A 127 -1.33 -23.22 1.19
CA ALA A 127 -0.54 -22.03 1.47
C ALA A 127 0.16 -22.11 2.83
N ILE A 128 1.16 -21.25 3.00
CA ILE A 128 1.81 -20.98 4.26
C ILE A 128 1.78 -19.47 4.47
N THR A 129 1.28 -19.05 5.62
CA THR A 129 1.28 -17.65 6.07
C THR A 129 2.45 -17.39 7.01
N GLU A 130 2.87 -16.12 7.12
CA GLU A 130 3.94 -15.66 8.02
C GLU A 130 5.21 -16.55 7.96
N GLN A 131 5.60 -16.97 6.75
CA GLN A 131 6.71 -17.90 6.56
C GLN A 131 8.05 -17.18 6.83
N PHE A 132 8.72 -17.58 7.90
CA PHE A 132 10.03 -17.05 8.25
C PHE A 132 11.07 -17.34 7.16
N ILE A 133 11.86 -16.34 6.81
CA ILE A 133 12.92 -16.44 5.82
C ILE A 133 14.18 -15.68 6.26
N LEU A 134 15.33 -16.26 5.96
CA LEU A 134 16.63 -15.62 6.11
C LEU A 134 17.21 -15.40 4.73
N ILE A 135 17.74 -14.19 4.50
CA ILE A 135 18.33 -13.78 3.23
C ILE A 135 19.71 -13.20 3.49
N LYS A 136 20.74 -13.72 2.83
CA LYS A 136 22.09 -13.17 2.89
C LYS A 136 22.25 -12.11 1.80
N VAL A 137 22.65 -10.89 2.18
CA VAL A 137 22.96 -9.79 1.27
C VAL A 137 24.36 -9.28 1.57
N GLY A 138 25.33 -9.65 0.74
CA GLY A 138 26.75 -9.42 1.04
C GLY A 138 27.15 -10.07 2.37
N LYS A 139 27.62 -9.24 3.32
CA LYS A 139 27.96 -9.65 4.69
C LYS A 139 26.79 -9.52 5.69
N HIS A 140 25.64 -9.07 5.23
CA HIS A 140 24.47 -8.82 6.08
C HIS A 140 23.47 -9.97 6.01
N ILE A 141 22.78 -10.21 7.12
CA ILE A 141 21.70 -11.19 7.19
C ILE A 141 20.40 -10.46 7.45
N PHE A 142 19.46 -10.62 6.53
CA PHE A 142 18.10 -10.16 6.66
C PHE A 142 17.22 -11.28 7.18
N GLN A 143 16.33 -10.94 8.11
CA GLN A 143 15.17 -11.75 8.47
C GLN A 143 13.89 -11.11 7.92
N GLY A 144 12.93 -11.96 7.58
CA GLY A 144 11.61 -11.54 7.14
C GLY A 144 10.56 -12.62 7.37
N TYR A 145 9.30 -12.22 7.18
CA TYR A 145 8.13 -13.08 7.19
C TYR A 145 7.41 -12.82 5.88
N ILE A 146 7.21 -13.88 5.10
CA ILE A 146 6.41 -13.81 3.89
C ILE A 146 4.95 -13.92 4.30
N ASP A 147 4.16 -12.88 4.06
CA ASP A 147 2.72 -12.85 4.40
C ASP A 147 2.01 -14.11 3.92
N PHE A 148 2.22 -14.46 2.64
CA PHE A 148 1.56 -15.59 2.02
C PHE A 148 2.41 -16.21 0.91
N ILE A 149 2.59 -17.53 0.95
CA ILE A 149 3.25 -18.30 -0.10
C ILE A 149 2.50 -19.60 -0.41
N HIS A 150 2.29 -19.89 -1.68
CA HIS A 150 1.73 -21.17 -2.13
C HIS A 150 2.44 -21.67 -3.39
N LYS A 151 2.14 -22.90 -3.80
CA LYS A 151 2.53 -23.42 -5.11
C LYS A 151 1.33 -23.44 -6.05
N ASP A 152 1.49 -22.90 -7.24
CA ASP A 152 0.50 -23.04 -8.32
C ASP A 152 0.50 -24.46 -8.91
N GLU A 153 -0.44 -24.74 -9.81
CA GLU A 153 -0.57 -26.02 -10.52
C GLU A 153 0.68 -26.43 -11.31
N ASN A 154 1.54 -25.47 -11.64
CA ASN A 154 2.79 -25.67 -12.37
C ASN A 154 4.02 -25.79 -11.45
N ASN A 155 3.79 -25.97 -10.14
CA ASN A 155 4.81 -26.01 -9.08
C ASN A 155 5.66 -24.73 -8.99
N ASN A 156 5.15 -23.58 -9.43
CA ASN A 156 5.81 -22.30 -9.19
C ASN A 156 5.45 -21.80 -7.79
N TYR A 157 6.43 -21.28 -7.07
CA TYR A 157 6.23 -20.58 -5.81
C TYR A 157 5.67 -19.19 -6.07
N ILE A 158 4.51 -18.91 -5.48
CA ILE A 158 3.84 -17.61 -5.59
C ILE A 158 3.92 -16.91 -4.24
N ILE A 159 4.75 -15.88 -4.14
CA ILE A 159 4.82 -15.00 -2.96
C ILE A 159 3.79 -13.88 -3.18
N THR A 160 2.84 -13.78 -2.25
CA THR A 160 1.81 -12.73 -2.25
C THR A 160 1.98 -11.88 -1.00
N ASP A 161 2.05 -10.57 -1.19
CA ASP A 161 1.97 -9.57 -0.13
C ASP A 161 0.63 -8.84 -0.27
N TRP A 162 -0.15 -8.82 0.82
CA TRP A 162 -1.48 -8.20 0.82
C TRP A 162 -1.31 -6.70 1.03
N LYS A 163 -2.02 -5.88 0.26
CA LYS A 163 -1.91 -4.42 0.33
C LYS A 163 -3.27 -3.77 0.49
N THR A 164 -3.40 -2.98 1.55
CA THR A 164 -4.56 -2.11 1.76
C THR A 164 -4.31 -0.67 1.27
N SER A 165 -3.14 -0.41 0.67
CA SER A 165 -2.77 0.90 0.14
C SER A 165 -3.38 1.18 -1.24
N THR A 166 -3.13 2.38 -1.77
CA THR A 166 -3.41 2.70 -3.18
C THR A 166 -2.54 1.87 -4.10
N ILE A 167 -3.12 1.33 -5.17
CA ILE A 167 -2.44 0.48 -6.15
C ILE A 167 -1.16 1.12 -6.71
N TYR A 168 -0.12 0.32 -6.86
CA TYR A 168 1.16 0.78 -7.40
C TYR A 168 1.16 0.72 -8.93
N GLN A 169 1.63 1.80 -9.56
CA GLN A 169 1.71 1.95 -11.01
C GLN A 169 2.99 2.70 -11.39
N GLY A 170 3.50 2.43 -12.59
CA GLY A 170 4.70 3.07 -13.13
C GLY A 170 5.89 2.99 -12.18
N LYS A 171 6.60 4.11 -12.00
CA LYS A 171 7.80 4.23 -11.14
C LYS A 171 7.55 3.82 -9.69
N LYS A 172 6.31 3.82 -9.21
CA LYS A 172 6.00 3.38 -7.83
C LYS A 172 6.20 1.88 -7.66
N ILE A 173 6.02 1.08 -8.72
CA ILE A 173 6.30 -0.37 -8.66
C ILE A 173 7.78 -0.60 -8.33
N ASP A 174 8.69 0.12 -8.99
CA ASP A 174 10.13 -0.04 -8.76
C ASP A 174 10.56 0.40 -7.35
N LYS A 175 9.92 1.41 -6.78
CA LYS A 175 10.18 1.88 -5.41
C LYS A 175 9.73 0.88 -4.34
N GLU A 176 8.61 0.19 -4.59
CA GLU A 176 7.95 -0.63 -3.57
C GLU A 176 8.25 -2.13 -3.71
N LYS A 177 8.75 -2.60 -4.88
CA LYS A 177 8.97 -4.04 -5.17
C LYS A 177 10.02 -4.71 -4.29
N GLY A 178 10.92 -3.93 -3.68
CA GLY A 178 12.13 -4.47 -3.07
C GLY A 178 11.89 -5.51 -1.98
N GLN A 179 10.81 -5.40 -1.20
CA GLN A 179 10.46 -6.42 -0.19
C GLN A 179 10.25 -7.81 -0.82
N LEU A 180 9.43 -7.86 -1.87
CA LEU A 180 9.09 -9.11 -2.55
C LEU A 180 10.29 -9.68 -3.31
N VAL A 181 11.10 -8.83 -3.94
CA VAL A 181 12.36 -9.22 -4.58
C VAL A 181 13.33 -9.81 -3.56
N LEU A 182 13.46 -9.19 -2.37
CA LEU A 182 14.30 -9.70 -1.29
C LEU A 182 13.81 -11.08 -0.80
N TYR A 183 12.50 -11.27 -0.64
CA TYR A 183 11.95 -12.57 -0.26
C TYR A 183 12.14 -13.64 -1.33
N ALA A 184 12.04 -13.28 -2.62
CA ALA A 184 12.36 -14.18 -3.72
C ALA A 184 13.84 -14.61 -3.68
N GLU A 185 14.77 -13.69 -3.45
CA GLU A 185 16.20 -14.01 -3.27
C GLU A 185 16.42 -15.01 -2.13
N GLY A 186 15.67 -14.90 -1.04
CA GLY A 186 15.72 -15.89 0.04
C GLY A 186 15.30 -17.30 -0.39
N LEU A 187 14.35 -17.45 -1.32
CA LEU A 187 13.99 -18.76 -1.89
C LEU A 187 15.05 -19.25 -2.88
N ILE A 188 15.65 -18.35 -3.66
CA ILE A 188 16.74 -18.66 -4.59
C ILE A 188 17.93 -19.23 -3.83
N GLN A 189 18.31 -18.60 -2.71
CA GLN A 189 19.38 -19.09 -1.82
C GLN A 189 19.07 -20.46 -1.19
N LYS A 190 17.79 -20.85 -1.12
CA LYS A 190 17.36 -22.19 -0.70
C LYS A 190 17.29 -23.21 -1.85
N GLY A 191 17.72 -22.83 -3.06
CA GLY A 191 17.80 -23.71 -4.23
C GLY A 191 16.58 -23.66 -5.16
N VAL A 192 15.65 -22.72 -4.97
CA VAL A 192 14.52 -22.55 -5.91
C VAL A 192 14.99 -21.79 -7.15
N SER A 193 14.72 -22.33 -8.34
CA SER A 193 15.02 -21.63 -9.59
C SER A 193 14.24 -20.31 -9.69
N ILE A 194 14.89 -19.23 -10.14
CA ILE A 194 14.26 -17.92 -10.35
C ILE A 194 13.01 -18.00 -11.23
N ASN A 195 13.02 -18.83 -12.28
CA ASN A 195 11.90 -19.02 -13.20
C ASN A 195 10.71 -19.76 -12.57
N LYS A 196 10.90 -20.35 -11.38
CA LYS A 196 9.87 -21.00 -10.57
C LYS A 196 9.33 -20.09 -9.47
N ILE A 197 9.72 -18.81 -9.42
CA ILE A 197 9.23 -17.86 -8.41
C ILE A 197 8.44 -16.76 -9.12
N LYS A 198 7.22 -16.51 -8.66
CA LYS A 198 6.42 -15.34 -9.04
C LYS A 198 6.14 -14.54 -7.78
N ILE A 199 6.36 -13.24 -7.87
CA ILE A 199 6.08 -12.28 -6.80
C ILE A 199 4.94 -11.35 -7.22
N ARG A 200 4.01 -11.07 -6.32
CA ARG A 200 2.87 -10.20 -6.58
C ARG A 200 2.37 -9.51 -5.32
N TRP A 201 1.71 -8.39 -5.52
CA TRP A 201 0.79 -7.81 -4.54
C TRP A 201 -0.64 -8.24 -4.82
N ASP A 202 -1.46 -8.33 -3.78
CA ASP A 202 -2.93 -8.31 -3.90
C ASP A 202 -3.47 -7.05 -3.22
N PHE A 203 -4.07 -6.15 -4.01
CA PHE A 203 -4.58 -4.88 -3.50
C PHE A 203 -6.05 -5.00 -3.10
N LEU A 204 -6.33 -5.06 -1.80
CA LEU A 204 -7.67 -5.25 -1.24
C LEU A 204 -8.67 -4.21 -1.74
N LYS A 205 -8.25 -2.94 -1.84
CA LYS A 205 -9.11 -1.83 -2.29
C LYS A 205 -9.55 -1.94 -3.76
N TYR A 206 -8.90 -2.79 -4.54
CA TYR A 206 -9.06 -2.86 -5.98
C TYR A 206 -9.54 -4.26 -6.38
N CYS A 207 -10.22 -4.33 -7.52
CA CYS A 207 -10.47 -5.56 -8.25
C CYS A 207 -9.96 -5.42 -9.69
N LYS A 208 -9.56 -6.54 -10.28
CA LYS A 208 -9.32 -6.63 -11.71
C LYS A 208 -10.64 -6.84 -12.43
N LEU A 209 -10.99 -5.90 -13.29
CA LEU A 209 -12.17 -5.97 -14.15
C LEU A 209 -11.74 -6.39 -15.56
N THR A 210 -12.26 -7.52 -16.02
CA THR A 210 -12.17 -7.99 -17.40
C THR A 210 -13.51 -7.75 -18.08
N TYR A 211 -13.49 -7.11 -19.26
CA TYR A 211 -14.72 -6.74 -19.94
C TYR A 211 -14.62 -6.74 -21.46
N THR A 212 -15.74 -7.03 -22.12
CA THR A 212 -15.85 -7.04 -23.58
C THR A 212 -16.17 -5.65 -24.12
N LEU A 213 -15.33 -5.13 -25.02
CA LEU A 213 -15.54 -3.85 -25.67
C LEU A 213 -16.68 -3.94 -26.68
N ALA A 214 -17.54 -2.91 -26.69
CA ALA A 214 -18.62 -2.81 -27.67
C ALA A 214 -18.09 -2.56 -29.10
N GLY A 215 -16.86 -2.04 -29.25
CA GLY A 215 -16.21 -1.94 -30.56
C GLY A 215 -15.92 -3.32 -31.15
N ILE A 216 -16.03 -3.42 -32.48
CA ILE A 216 -15.61 -4.62 -33.22
C ILE A 216 -14.22 -4.35 -33.78
N ASP A 217 -13.31 -5.30 -33.54
CA ASP A 217 -11.98 -5.26 -34.12
C ASP A 217 -12.06 -5.44 -35.64
N LYS A 218 -11.37 -4.56 -36.39
CA LYS A 218 -11.52 -4.50 -37.86
C LYS A 218 -10.94 -5.71 -38.56
N GLU A 219 -9.94 -6.37 -37.98
CA GLU A 219 -9.22 -7.51 -38.54
C GLU A 219 -9.91 -8.82 -38.19
N THR A 220 -10.13 -9.06 -36.90
CA THR A 220 -10.71 -10.32 -36.38
C THR A 220 -12.24 -10.37 -36.52
N LYS A 221 -12.89 -9.23 -36.76
CA LYS A 221 -14.36 -9.07 -36.77
C LYS A 221 -15.04 -9.52 -35.46
N GLN A 222 -14.28 -9.60 -34.36
CA GLN A 222 -14.78 -10.00 -33.06
C GLN A 222 -14.71 -8.84 -32.06
N HIS A 223 -15.44 -8.97 -30.96
CA HIS A 223 -15.30 -8.05 -29.84
C HIS A 223 -14.00 -8.30 -29.10
N LYS A 224 -13.27 -7.22 -28.80
CA LYS A 224 -12.01 -7.31 -28.05
C LYS A 224 -12.29 -7.34 -26.55
N THR A 225 -11.57 -8.20 -25.83
CA THR A 225 -11.52 -8.19 -24.37
C THR A 225 -10.48 -7.19 -23.87
N SER A 226 -10.84 -6.43 -22.84
CA SER A 226 -9.95 -5.50 -22.15
C SER A 226 -9.93 -5.77 -20.66
N THR A 227 -8.88 -5.32 -19.97
CA THR A 227 -8.72 -5.49 -18.53
C THR A 227 -8.23 -4.20 -17.88
N LYS A 228 -8.71 -3.89 -16.68
CA LYS A 228 -8.19 -2.79 -15.86
C LYS A 228 -8.37 -3.07 -14.38
N ASN A 229 -7.52 -2.44 -13.56
CA ASN A 229 -7.70 -2.44 -12.11
C ASN A 229 -8.51 -1.21 -11.70
N VAL A 230 -9.55 -1.43 -10.92
CA VAL A 230 -10.51 -0.39 -10.48
C VAL A 230 -10.78 -0.56 -9.00
N LEU A 231 -11.21 0.51 -8.35
CA LEU A 231 -11.67 0.43 -6.97
C LEU A 231 -12.92 -0.44 -6.90
N ARG A 232 -13.01 -1.26 -5.84
CA ARG A 232 -14.14 -2.19 -5.68
C ARG A 232 -15.47 -1.46 -5.59
N ASN A 233 -15.54 -0.32 -4.92
CA ASN A 233 -16.78 0.45 -4.76
C ASN A 233 -17.15 1.36 -5.95
N GLU A 234 -16.30 1.43 -6.99
CA GLU A 234 -16.52 2.30 -8.15
C GLU A 234 -16.37 1.52 -9.47
N TRP A 235 -16.48 0.18 -9.44
CA TRP A 235 -16.18 -0.65 -10.60
C TRP A 235 -17.21 -0.44 -11.72
N VAL A 236 -18.50 -0.29 -11.38
CA VAL A 236 -19.55 -0.02 -12.37
C VAL A 236 -19.39 1.36 -12.97
N LYS A 237 -19.14 2.38 -12.14
CA LYS A 237 -18.83 3.73 -12.61
C LYS A 237 -17.69 3.74 -13.63
N SER A 238 -16.69 2.89 -13.42
CA SER A 238 -15.56 2.79 -14.33
C SER A 238 -15.95 2.33 -15.75
N ILE A 239 -17.06 1.59 -15.92
CA ILE A 239 -17.52 1.04 -17.20
C ILE A 239 -18.75 1.73 -17.76
N GLU A 240 -19.20 2.83 -17.17
CA GLU A 240 -20.39 3.60 -17.57
C GLU A 240 -20.50 3.76 -19.09
N SER A 241 -19.47 4.32 -19.75
CA SER A 241 -19.50 4.55 -21.19
C SER A 241 -19.63 3.25 -22.00
N ASN A 242 -19.01 2.17 -21.53
CA ASN A 242 -19.08 0.87 -22.20
C ASN A 242 -20.44 0.20 -22.00
N LEU A 243 -21.06 0.33 -20.82
CA LEU A 243 -22.43 -0.13 -20.56
C LEU A 243 -23.44 0.60 -21.47
N LYS A 244 -23.36 1.93 -21.55
CA LYS A 244 -24.21 2.75 -22.44
C LYS A 244 -24.09 2.29 -23.90
N MET A 245 -22.88 2.01 -24.38
CA MET A 245 -22.67 1.52 -25.74
C MET A 245 -23.33 0.16 -26.00
N TRP A 246 -23.26 -0.76 -25.03
CA TRP A 246 -23.88 -2.08 -25.16
C TRP A 246 -25.41 -1.99 -25.15
N LEU A 247 -25.99 -1.22 -24.24
CA LEU A 247 -27.45 -1.02 -24.18
C LEU A 247 -27.98 -0.35 -25.46
N LYS A 248 -27.28 0.66 -26.01
CA LYS A 248 -27.63 1.29 -27.29
C LYS A 248 -27.63 0.28 -28.47
N LYS A 249 -26.85 -0.79 -28.40
CA LYS A 249 -26.82 -1.84 -29.44
C LYS A 249 -28.00 -2.81 -29.36
N ILE A 250 -28.62 -2.98 -28.20
CA ILE A 250 -29.78 -3.86 -28.03
C ILE A 250 -31.00 -3.29 -28.78
N LYS A 251 -31.07 -1.96 -28.96
CA LYS A 251 -32.15 -1.24 -29.65
C LYS A 251 -33.55 -1.46 -29.05
N GLN A 252 -33.63 -1.91 -27.79
CA GLN A 252 -34.88 -2.10 -27.05
C GLN A 252 -35.15 -1.00 -26.02
N TYR A 253 -34.14 -0.20 -25.70
CA TYR A 253 -34.20 0.85 -24.69
C TYR A 253 -34.04 2.22 -25.34
N ASP A 254 -34.85 3.19 -24.91
CA ASP A 254 -34.65 4.59 -25.26
C ASP A 254 -33.51 5.23 -24.43
N GLU A 255 -33.12 6.46 -24.77
CA GLU A 255 -31.97 7.12 -24.13
C GLU A 255 -32.20 7.40 -22.64
N LEU A 256 -33.43 7.73 -22.23
CA LEU A 256 -33.75 7.99 -20.83
C LEU A 256 -33.70 6.71 -20.01
N GLN A 257 -34.23 5.60 -20.54
CA GLN A 257 -34.15 4.28 -19.93
C GLN A 257 -32.70 3.83 -19.75
N ILE A 258 -31.85 4.05 -20.76
CA ILE A 258 -30.42 3.71 -20.67
C ILE A 258 -29.72 4.50 -19.57
N GLU A 259 -29.97 5.79 -19.47
CA GLU A 259 -29.39 6.64 -18.42
C GLU A 259 -29.86 6.19 -17.02
N ASP A 260 -31.16 5.92 -16.84
CA ASP A 260 -31.73 5.44 -15.57
C ASP A 260 -31.17 4.07 -15.15
N MET A 261 -31.10 3.12 -16.08
CA MET A 261 -30.50 1.80 -15.84
C MET A 261 -29.04 1.93 -15.41
N VAL A 262 -28.26 2.75 -16.11
CA VAL A 262 -26.83 2.93 -15.81
C VAL A 262 -26.62 3.67 -14.49
N ALA A 263 -27.42 4.70 -14.20
CA ALA A 263 -27.37 5.40 -12.92
C ALA A 263 -27.67 4.46 -11.74
N THR A 264 -28.73 3.65 -11.86
CA THR A 264 -29.10 2.63 -10.86
C THR A 264 -27.99 1.61 -10.65
N ALA A 265 -27.34 1.15 -11.72
CA ALA A 265 -26.23 0.21 -11.64
C ALA A 265 -25.00 0.82 -10.95
N ILE A 266 -24.72 2.11 -11.21
CA ILE A 266 -23.61 2.83 -10.58
C ILE A 266 -23.89 3.04 -9.08
N GLU A 267 -25.11 3.42 -8.72
CA GLU A 267 -25.52 3.63 -7.33
C GLU A 267 -25.44 2.34 -6.51
N ASN A 268 -25.94 1.22 -7.06
CA ASN A 268 -25.89 -0.07 -6.39
C ASN A 268 -24.52 -0.78 -6.52
N ASN A 269 -23.64 -0.25 -7.36
CA ASN A 269 -22.33 -0.83 -7.72
C ASN A 269 -22.44 -2.33 -8.10
N ASN A 270 -23.50 -2.70 -8.83
CA ASN A 270 -23.71 -4.02 -9.41
C ASN A 270 -24.41 -3.91 -10.79
N LEU A 271 -24.66 -5.03 -11.46
CA LEU A 271 -25.33 -5.08 -12.76
C LEU A 271 -26.66 -5.86 -12.69
N ASP A 272 -27.28 -5.97 -11.51
CA ASP A 272 -28.45 -6.83 -11.30
C ASP A 272 -29.66 -6.34 -12.10
N ASN A 273 -29.71 -5.03 -12.40
CA ASN A 273 -30.74 -4.43 -13.25
C ASN A 273 -30.43 -4.48 -14.76
N MET A 274 -29.31 -5.11 -15.17
CA MET A 274 -28.90 -5.22 -16.56
C MET A 274 -29.33 -6.57 -17.15
N PRO A 275 -29.56 -6.67 -18.47
CA PRO A 275 -29.78 -7.96 -19.14
C PRO A 275 -28.62 -8.94 -18.93
N GLU A 276 -28.93 -10.24 -18.80
CA GLU A 276 -27.92 -11.29 -18.53
C GLU A 276 -26.79 -11.31 -19.57
N ASP A 277 -27.11 -11.07 -20.84
CA ASP A 277 -26.14 -11.04 -21.94
C ASP A 277 -25.14 -9.87 -21.81
N ILE A 278 -25.54 -8.78 -21.13
CA ILE A 278 -24.67 -7.67 -20.76
C ILE A 278 -23.87 -8.00 -19.50
N GLN A 279 -24.51 -8.58 -18.47
CA GLN A 279 -23.82 -8.95 -17.23
C GLN A 279 -22.64 -9.89 -17.51
N GLN A 280 -22.83 -10.90 -18.36
CA GLN A 280 -21.79 -11.88 -18.74
C GLN A 280 -20.58 -11.26 -19.46
N LYS A 281 -20.68 -10.02 -19.94
CA LYS A 281 -19.55 -9.31 -20.58
C LYS A 281 -18.55 -8.76 -19.58
N TYR A 282 -18.83 -8.83 -18.28
CA TYR A 282 -18.00 -8.28 -17.22
C TYR A 282 -17.66 -9.36 -16.20
N LYS A 283 -16.37 -9.49 -15.88
CA LYS A 283 -15.87 -10.42 -14.86
C LYS A 283 -14.94 -9.69 -13.90
N ARG A 284 -15.16 -9.86 -12.60
CA ARG A 284 -14.29 -9.34 -11.54
C ARG A 284 -13.47 -10.45 -10.92
N GLU A 285 -12.22 -10.13 -10.60
CA GLU A 285 -11.26 -10.97 -9.88
C GLU A 285 -10.46 -10.09 -8.92
N ASP A 286 -9.71 -10.71 -8.02
CA ASP A 286 -8.81 -9.97 -7.13
C ASP A 286 -7.71 -9.24 -7.89
N CYS A 287 -7.21 -8.15 -7.29
CA CYS A 287 -6.30 -7.24 -7.95
C CYS A 287 -4.84 -7.68 -7.73
N TYR A 288 -4.44 -8.74 -8.43
CA TYR A 288 -3.05 -9.17 -8.47
C TYR A 288 -2.19 -8.29 -9.38
N VAL A 289 -1.14 -7.71 -8.82
CA VAL A 289 -0.10 -6.98 -9.57
C VAL A 289 1.18 -7.79 -9.50
N TYR A 290 1.52 -8.48 -10.58
CA TYR A 290 2.75 -9.26 -10.69
C TYR A 290 3.95 -8.38 -11.00
N ILE A 291 5.07 -8.68 -10.36
CA ILE A 291 6.33 -7.98 -10.56
C ILE A 291 7.25 -8.91 -11.36
N PRO A 292 7.79 -8.45 -12.51
CA PRO A 292 8.83 -9.19 -13.20
C PRO A 292 10.04 -9.39 -12.29
N LEU A 293 10.39 -10.65 -12.02
CA LEU A 293 11.56 -11.01 -11.24
C LEU A 293 12.71 -11.31 -12.20
N THR A 294 13.73 -10.45 -12.21
CA THR A 294 14.93 -10.63 -13.02
C THR A 294 16.16 -10.68 -12.13
N LYS A 295 17.24 -11.30 -12.62
CA LYS A 295 18.52 -11.30 -11.92
C LYS A 295 19.02 -9.88 -11.68
N ASP A 296 18.91 -9.01 -12.69
CA ASP A 296 19.31 -7.60 -12.58
C ASP A 296 18.56 -6.88 -11.45
N SER A 297 17.23 -7.09 -11.34
CA SER A 297 16.43 -6.49 -10.26
C SER A 297 16.84 -6.96 -8.86
N ILE A 298 17.37 -8.19 -8.75
CA ILE A 298 17.87 -8.75 -7.48
C ILE A 298 19.23 -8.14 -7.17
N ASP A 299 20.12 -8.08 -8.15
CA ASP A 299 21.49 -7.58 -7.98
C ASP A 299 21.48 -6.06 -7.66
N GLU A 300 20.68 -5.26 -8.39
CA GLU A 300 20.45 -3.83 -8.10
C GLU A 300 19.96 -3.60 -6.67
N LEU A 301 18.97 -4.40 -6.22
CA LEU A 301 18.45 -4.28 -4.86
C LEU A 301 19.51 -4.61 -3.81
N LYS A 302 20.33 -5.63 -4.06
CA LYS A 302 21.38 -6.04 -3.14
C LYS A 302 22.47 -4.99 -3.03
N GLU A 303 22.85 -4.37 -4.14
CA GLU A 303 23.79 -3.24 -4.17
C GLU A 303 23.25 -2.05 -3.36
N ASP A 304 22.03 -1.60 -3.66
CA ASP A 304 21.35 -0.51 -2.94
C ASP A 304 21.23 -0.79 -1.42
N ILE A 305 20.95 -2.04 -1.04
CA ILE A 305 20.97 -2.47 0.37
C ILE A 305 22.36 -2.34 1.00
N ILE A 306 23.40 -2.83 0.32
CA ILE A 306 24.77 -2.80 0.83
C ILE A 306 25.24 -1.36 1.02
N ASP A 307 25.00 -0.50 0.03
CA ASP A 307 25.40 0.89 0.05
C ASP A 307 24.68 1.66 1.16
N THR A 308 23.37 1.49 1.27
CA THR A 308 22.58 2.12 2.35
C THR A 308 23.07 1.66 3.73
N ILE A 309 23.37 0.37 3.93
CA ILE A 309 23.86 -0.11 5.23
C ILE A 309 25.27 0.45 5.52
N ASN A 310 26.12 0.58 4.50
CA ASN A 310 27.44 1.21 4.66
C ASN A 310 27.30 2.68 5.05
N GLU A 311 26.40 3.42 4.40
CA GLU A 311 26.06 4.80 4.74
C GLU A 311 25.59 4.92 6.20
N ILE A 312 24.63 4.09 6.63
CA ILE A 312 24.16 4.05 8.02
C ILE A 312 25.35 3.82 8.99
N LYS A 313 26.28 2.93 8.65
CA LYS A 313 27.44 2.65 9.50
C LYS A 313 28.41 3.83 9.56
N LEU A 314 28.62 4.55 8.46
CA LEU A 314 29.42 5.77 8.44
C LEU A 314 28.78 6.87 9.29
N ASN A 315 27.48 7.08 9.10
CA ASN A 315 26.69 8.06 9.86
C ASN A 315 26.67 7.75 11.36
N LYS A 316 26.58 6.46 11.75
CA LYS A 316 26.76 6.04 13.16
C LYS A 316 28.11 6.44 13.72
N LYS A 317 29.20 6.14 13.01
CA LYS A 317 30.56 6.50 13.47
C LYS A 317 30.73 8.01 13.61
N ALA A 318 30.19 8.78 12.67
CA ALA A 318 30.22 10.23 12.75
C ALA A 318 29.42 10.72 13.97
N TYR A 319 28.21 10.18 14.18
CA TYR A 319 27.38 10.49 15.33
C TYR A 319 28.04 10.14 16.67
N ASP A 320 28.71 8.99 16.77
CA ASP A 320 29.43 8.57 17.97
C ASP A 320 30.59 9.54 18.33
N CYS A 321 31.08 10.30 17.36
CA CYS A 321 32.13 11.31 17.54
C CYS A 321 31.59 12.72 17.79
N THR A 322 30.49 13.10 17.15
CA THR A 322 29.98 14.50 17.15
C THR A 322 28.76 14.71 18.05
N GLU A 323 28.03 13.64 18.34
CA GLU A 323 26.68 13.65 18.93
C GLU A 323 25.66 14.51 18.17
N ASP A 324 25.95 14.88 16.92
CA ASP A 324 25.10 15.73 16.09
C ASP A 324 23.99 14.94 15.39
N ASP A 325 22.74 15.19 15.78
CA ASP A 325 21.59 14.50 15.21
C ASP A 325 21.20 15.02 13.81
N ARG A 326 21.79 16.12 13.33
CA ARG A 326 21.65 16.58 11.94
C ARG A 326 22.20 15.58 10.92
N ILE A 327 23.07 14.66 11.34
CA ILE A 327 23.53 13.54 10.50
C ILE A 327 22.34 12.70 10.00
N TRP A 328 21.26 12.63 10.78
CA TRP A 328 20.06 11.86 10.48
C TRP A 328 18.92 12.75 9.96
N TRP A 329 19.21 13.99 9.54
CA TRP A 329 18.16 14.94 9.20
C TRP A 329 17.34 14.48 7.99
N THR A 330 16.02 14.56 8.11
CA THR A 330 15.10 14.18 7.05
C THR A 330 14.59 15.43 6.35
N THR A 331 14.74 15.51 5.03
CA THR A 331 14.17 16.60 4.23
C THR A 331 12.66 16.44 4.11
N ILE A 332 11.93 17.46 4.53
CA ILE A 332 10.46 17.47 4.50
C ILE A 332 9.99 18.62 3.61
N ASP A 333 9.10 18.30 2.68
CA ASP A 333 8.50 19.23 1.75
C ASP A 333 7.04 18.82 1.43
N LYS A 334 6.39 19.55 0.52
CA LYS A 334 4.99 19.26 0.13
C LYS A 334 4.79 17.86 -0.46
N SER A 335 5.84 17.25 -1.03
CA SER A 335 5.75 15.92 -1.63
C SER A 335 5.64 14.79 -0.60
N ASN A 336 6.10 15.03 0.64
CA ASN A 336 6.11 14.01 1.70
C ASN A 336 5.45 14.47 3.02
N GLU A 337 4.97 15.71 3.14
CA GLU A 337 4.32 16.23 4.37
C GLU A 337 3.14 15.38 4.85
N PHE A 338 2.42 14.72 3.92
CA PHE A 338 1.30 13.84 4.27
C PHE A 338 1.74 12.67 5.15
N TYR A 339 2.93 12.11 4.88
CA TYR A 339 3.51 11.04 5.68
C TYR A 339 3.76 11.53 7.11
N PHE A 340 4.43 12.67 7.29
CA PHE A 340 4.74 13.18 8.63
C PHE A 340 3.50 13.65 9.41
N ALA A 341 2.49 14.14 8.70
CA ALA A 341 1.22 14.54 9.30
C ALA A 341 0.38 13.34 9.76
N ASN A 342 0.27 12.28 8.94
CA ASN A 342 -0.75 11.24 9.13
C ASN A 342 -0.19 9.82 9.36
N LEU A 343 1.01 9.50 8.87
CA LEU A 343 1.58 8.15 8.87
C LEU A 343 2.73 7.96 9.86
N CYS A 344 3.57 8.98 10.05
CA CYS A 344 4.73 8.91 10.93
C CYS A 344 4.28 8.70 12.40
N GLY A 345 4.92 7.74 13.06
CA GLY A 345 4.67 7.41 14.48
C GLY A 345 5.21 8.46 15.45
N TYR A 346 6.03 9.40 15.00
CA TYR A 346 6.60 10.47 15.83
C TYR A 346 5.82 11.78 15.68
N SER A 347 5.64 12.47 16.80
CA SER A 347 5.04 13.81 16.81
C SER A 347 6.07 14.89 16.49
N ALA A 348 5.63 16.09 16.13
CA ALA A 348 6.53 17.25 15.96
C ALA A 348 7.28 17.61 17.27
N LYS A 349 6.83 17.10 18.43
CA LYS A 349 7.59 17.26 19.69
C LYS A 349 8.86 16.40 19.72
N GLN A 350 8.86 15.26 19.04
CA GLN A 350 9.99 14.33 18.96
C GLN A 350 10.79 14.51 17.67
N HIS A 351 10.09 14.71 16.56
CA HIS A 351 10.67 14.73 15.22
C HIS A 351 11.14 16.14 14.84
N LYS A 352 12.38 16.49 15.19
CA LYS A 352 12.91 17.85 14.98
C LYS A 352 12.81 18.36 13.52
N PRO A 353 13.12 17.58 12.47
CA PRO A 353 12.93 18.05 11.09
C PRO A 353 11.48 18.39 10.75
N TYR A 354 10.51 17.70 11.36
CA TYR A 354 9.10 17.96 11.10
C TYR A 354 8.62 19.18 11.85
N LYS A 355 9.16 19.41 13.05
CA LYS A 355 8.95 20.66 13.77
C LYS A 355 9.47 21.86 12.97
N GLU A 356 10.72 21.79 12.50
CA GLU A 356 11.35 22.83 11.68
C GLU A 356 10.49 23.17 10.46
N TYR A 357 10.06 22.16 9.71
CA TYR A 357 9.15 22.34 8.58
C TYR A 357 7.82 23.04 8.93
N LEU A 358 7.21 22.69 10.07
CA LEU A 358 5.96 23.33 10.52
C LEU A 358 6.19 24.78 10.97
N ASP A 359 7.30 25.05 11.65
CA ASP A 359 7.67 26.38 12.11
C ASP A 359 7.90 27.30 10.90
N ASP A 360 8.60 26.82 9.87
CA ASP A 360 8.81 27.54 8.61
C ASP A 360 7.47 27.85 7.90
N LEU A 361 6.57 26.87 7.79
CA LEU A 361 5.24 27.08 7.21
C LEU A 361 4.44 28.16 7.94
N ASN A 362 4.51 28.18 9.27
CA ASN A 362 3.80 29.19 10.07
C ASN A 362 4.38 30.59 9.89
N LEU A 363 5.70 30.72 9.72
CA LEU A 363 6.34 32.00 9.41
C LEU A 363 5.86 32.52 8.04
N PHE A 364 5.85 31.66 7.02
CA PHE A 364 5.34 32.05 5.69
C PHE A 364 3.87 32.47 5.68
N VAL A 365 3.03 31.88 6.54
CA VAL A 365 1.62 32.29 6.67
C VAL A 365 1.51 33.66 7.33
N LYS A 366 2.23 33.88 8.45
CA LYS A 366 2.25 35.17 9.15
C LYS A 366 2.79 36.30 8.28
N ASP A 367 3.84 36.05 7.51
CA ASP A 367 4.39 37.05 6.60
C ASP A 367 3.40 37.42 5.49
N ARG A 368 2.54 36.50 5.02
CA ARG A 368 1.48 36.83 4.05
C ARG A 368 0.36 37.65 4.69
N GLU A 369 -0.09 37.25 5.86
CA GLU A 369 -1.12 37.98 6.61
C GLU A 369 -0.66 39.42 6.93
N ASN A 370 0.60 39.59 7.36
CA ASN A 370 1.18 40.91 7.62
C ASN A 370 1.36 41.76 6.36
N ASN A 371 1.72 41.17 5.22
CA ASN A 371 1.88 41.89 3.95
C ASN A 371 0.54 42.23 3.27
N GLU A 372 -0.54 41.50 3.58
CA GLU A 372 -1.91 41.84 3.11
C GLU A 372 -2.52 42.99 3.95
N GLU A 373 -2.11 43.18 5.21
CA GLU A 373 -2.50 44.32 6.05
C GLU A 373 -1.69 45.62 5.78
N GLU A 374 -0.58 45.56 5.04
CA GLU A 374 0.26 46.72 4.68
C GLU A 374 -0.11 47.37 3.31
N THR A 375 -1.33 47.17 2.80
CA THR A 375 -1.87 48.08 1.79
C THR A 375 -2.44 49.33 2.47
N ASP A 376 -1.54 50.27 2.78
CA ASP A 376 -1.90 51.61 3.20
C ASP A 376 -2.56 52.36 2.04
N ASP A 377 -3.89 52.23 1.96
CA ASP A 377 -4.75 52.98 1.05
C ASP A 377 -4.86 54.48 1.44
N SER A 378 -3.99 55.00 2.32
CA SER A 378 -3.95 56.42 2.69
C SER A 378 -3.78 57.36 1.49
N TRP A 379 -3.18 56.90 0.39
CA TRP A 379 -3.03 57.65 -0.87
C TRP A 379 -4.37 57.90 -1.60
N LEU A 380 -5.44 57.16 -1.28
CA LEU A 380 -6.79 57.42 -1.81
C LEU A 380 -7.47 58.63 -1.13
N ASN A 381 -6.94 59.12 0.00
CA ASN A 381 -7.47 60.29 0.70
C ASN A 381 -6.91 61.63 0.19
N GLU A 382 -6.00 61.63 -0.80
CA GLU A 382 -5.47 62.85 -1.43
C GLU A 382 -6.26 63.25 -2.71
N LEU A 383 -7.36 62.54 -3.00
CA LEU A 383 -8.29 62.86 -4.08
C LEU A 383 -9.60 63.44 -3.50
N ASP A 384 -9.52 64.64 -2.92
CA ASP A 384 -10.67 65.55 -2.75
C ASP A 384 -10.24 67.02 -2.98
#